data_AF-A0A124FUU2-F1
#
_entry.id   AF-A0A124FUU2-F1
#
_cell.length_a   1.000
_cell.length_b   1.000
_cell.length_c   1.000
_cell.angle_alpha   90.00
_cell.angle_beta   90.00
_cell.angle_gamma   90.00
#
_symmetry.space_group_name_H-M   'P 1'
#
loop_
_entity.id
_entity.type
_entity.pdbx_description
1 polymer ?
#
loop_
_entity_poly.entity_id
_entity_poly.type
_entity_poly.pdbx_seq_one_letter_code
_entity_poly.pdbx_strand_id
1 'polypeptide(L)'
;SHYLLRELLKQEWGFEGTAVSDWSALHSTAPALNAGCDLEMPGPAKYRGGLLKEAVQYWQVSEETLEDAVRRVLRLIVRCMPGKVPANPHLASTVAHRQLAREIASESITLLKNEGNLLPIQDSVRKIAVIGLNAMLTVTGGGSSRVLGSEWITPLQGLQEALADQAEIIYEPGDDNRVTGQPVEASYFSQPDGSQGLKAKLYPNPDFQGEPLIMHVPALDEWWGGASPAPGEIDGHAFSAVWEGQYTAAVSGLTPFMLVGNGYSRLYIDENLVVENNNGDVVPDYGNYGPVMVGESNDLKAGQTYPLRVEYSYQTEAGFAMLQLWHKPPYVPADGHARAVNAAAAAELAIVVVGSPDAYETEGLDRPTMRLPGHQDELVVEVAQANPNTIVVVNAGTPMEMSWVNQVPAILWAYFPGQEGGHALADILTGVVNPSGKLPLTLPARIEDNPTFINYPGDRSILYGEDIFIGYRYYDARKIEPLFPFGHGLSYTQFTYGELSCPSSFHQGETVEISFTIRNDGNRSGSEVAQVYLHDVQSRIPRPPRELKGFKRVFLDPGAEVRLTVRLDELAFSFYDQDLHQWIAEPGYFEIQVGSSSRDIRLSASVKLEA
;
A
#
# COMPACT_ATOMS: atom_id res chain seq x y z
N SER A 1 -16.24 13.77 -16.99
CA SER A 1 -17.02 13.03 -18.01
C SER A 1 -18.49 13.13 -17.68
N HIS A 2 -19.34 13.59 -18.61
CA HIS A 2 -20.80 13.70 -18.38
C HIS A 2 -21.44 12.31 -18.20
N TYR A 3 -21.10 11.37 -19.08
CA TYR A 3 -21.53 9.99 -18.99
C TYR A 3 -21.26 9.37 -17.60
N LEU A 4 -20.01 9.44 -17.12
CA LEU A 4 -19.64 8.79 -15.85
C LEU A 4 -20.29 9.44 -14.62
N LEU A 5 -20.23 10.77 -14.52
CA LEU A 5 -20.61 11.47 -13.29
C LEU A 5 -22.08 11.85 -13.23
N ARG A 6 -22.73 12.10 -14.37
CA ARG A 6 -24.14 12.50 -14.44
C ARG A 6 -25.03 11.32 -14.77
N GLU A 7 -24.82 10.70 -15.93
CA GLU A 7 -25.70 9.65 -16.45
C GLU A 7 -25.57 8.39 -15.60
N LEU A 8 -24.35 7.85 -15.45
CA LEU A 8 -24.13 6.61 -14.70
C LEU A 8 -24.25 6.82 -13.18
N LEU A 9 -23.36 7.63 -12.59
CA LEU A 9 -23.29 7.77 -11.13
C LEU A 9 -24.57 8.38 -10.52
N LYS A 10 -25.07 9.49 -11.06
CA LYS A 10 -26.16 10.25 -10.44
C LYS A 10 -27.54 9.82 -10.90
N GLN A 11 -27.74 9.51 -12.18
CA GLN A 11 -29.07 9.17 -12.72
C GLN A 11 -29.34 7.67 -12.64
N GLU A 12 -28.45 6.83 -13.18
CA GLU A 12 -28.66 5.38 -13.20
C GLU A 12 -28.49 4.75 -11.82
N TRP A 13 -27.38 5.03 -11.13
CA TRP A 13 -27.12 4.47 -9.79
C TRP A 13 -27.77 5.27 -8.65
N GLY A 14 -28.33 6.45 -8.95
CA GLY A 14 -29.01 7.28 -7.95
C GLY A 14 -28.09 7.83 -6.87
N PHE A 15 -26.79 8.01 -7.12
CA PHE A 15 -25.86 8.49 -6.11
C PHE A 15 -26.24 9.89 -5.60
N GLU A 16 -26.46 9.97 -4.29
CA GLU A 16 -26.86 11.20 -3.59
C GLU A 16 -25.70 11.96 -2.94
N GLY A 17 -24.47 11.41 -2.98
CA GLY A 17 -23.32 12.07 -2.40
C GLY A 17 -22.75 13.20 -3.26
N THR A 18 -21.54 13.62 -2.90
CA THR A 18 -20.79 14.69 -3.55
C THR A 18 -19.68 14.07 -4.39
N ALA A 19 -19.66 14.35 -5.69
CA ALA A 19 -18.52 14.02 -6.55
C ALA A 19 -17.44 15.08 -6.39
N VAL A 20 -16.24 14.69 -5.95
CA VAL A 20 -15.12 15.60 -5.70
C VAL A 20 -14.04 15.34 -6.76
N SER A 21 -13.39 16.38 -7.26
CA SER A 21 -12.20 16.18 -8.10
C SER A 21 -11.07 15.62 -7.26
N ASP A 22 -10.20 14.82 -7.86
CA ASP A 22 -8.87 14.64 -7.31
C ASP A 22 -8.12 15.99 -7.28
N TRP A 23 -6.99 16.03 -6.59
CA TRP A 23 -6.20 17.24 -6.39
C TRP A 23 -5.72 17.76 -7.73
N SER A 24 -6.12 18.99 -8.07
CA SER A 24 -5.80 19.67 -9.32
C SER A 24 -6.36 19.00 -10.60
N ALA A 25 -7.19 17.95 -10.47
CA ALA A 25 -7.75 17.19 -11.59
C ALA A 25 -8.99 17.82 -12.24
N LEU A 26 -9.33 19.06 -11.89
CA LEU A 26 -10.36 19.83 -12.56
C LEU A 26 -9.76 20.60 -13.74
N HIS A 27 -10.36 20.49 -14.92
CA HIS A 27 -9.79 21.07 -16.15
C HIS A 27 -10.70 22.09 -16.84
N SER A 28 -11.87 22.38 -16.26
CA SER A 28 -12.81 23.36 -16.81
C SER A 28 -13.81 23.82 -15.76
N THR A 29 -14.45 24.97 -15.99
CA THR A 29 -15.51 25.50 -15.14
C THR A 29 -16.87 24.89 -15.49
N ALA A 30 -17.54 25.38 -16.54
CA ALA A 30 -18.90 24.99 -16.88
C ALA A 30 -19.04 23.50 -17.30
N PRO A 31 -18.19 22.96 -18.20
CA PRO A 31 -18.31 21.56 -18.62
C PRO A 31 -18.19 20.58 -17.46
N ALA A 32 -17.28 20.82 -16.50
CA ALA A 32 -17.10 19.93 -15.37
C ALA A 32 -18.27 19.97 -14.38
N LEU A 33 -18.83 21.14 -14.11
CA LEU A 33 -19.98 21.27 -13.22
C LEU A 33 -21.25 20.68 -13.86
N ASN A 34 -21.49 20.96 -15.15
CA ASN A 34 -22.61 20.37 -15.91
C ASN A 34 -22.47 18.85 -16.03
N ALA A 35 -21.25 18.33 -16.10
CA ALA A 35 -20.98 16.90 -16.04
C ALA A 35 -21.22 16.28 -14.65
N GLY A 36 -21.37 17.09 -13.60
CA GLY A 36 -21.73 16.63 -12.26
C GLY A 36 -20.59 16.52 -11.26
N CYS A 37 -19.43 17.16 -11.50
CA CYS A 37 -18.38 17.28 -10.48
C CYS A 37 -18.75 18.41 -9.48
N ASP A 38 -19.03 18.06 -8.23
CA ASP A 38 -19.68 18.93 -7.23
C ASP A 38 -18.72 19.78 -6.38
N LEU A 39 -17.48 19.30 -6.16
CA LEU A 39 -16.42 20.05 -5.46
C LEU A 39 -15.08 20.03 -6.21
N GLU A 40 -14.40 21.18 -6.27
CA GLU A 40 -13.00 21.32 -6.75
C GLU A 40 -12.04 21.18 -5.56
N MET A 41 -10.99 20.40 -5.74
CA MET A 41 -9.89 20.24 -4.79
C MET A 41 -8.53 20.40 -5.48
N PRO A 42 -7.50 20.92 -4.79
CA PRO A 42 -7.58 21.56 -3.47
C PRO A 42 -8.10 23.02 -3.56
N GLY A 43 -8.18 23.69 -2.41
CA GLY A 43 -8.31 25.15 -2.36
C GLY A 43 -6.93 25.85 -2.43
N PRO A 44 -6.87 27.14 -2.79
CA PRO A 44 -7.97 27.97 -3.29
C PRO A 44 -8.44 27.55 -4.69
N ALA A 45 -9.74 27.67 -4.95
CA ALA A 45 -10.35 27.21 -6.19
C ALA A 45 -9.84 28.00 -7.42
N LYS A 46 -9.41 27.28 -8.45
CA LYS A 46 -8.99 27.85 -9.74
C LYS A 46 -10.20 28.05 -10.67
N TYR A 47 -11.09 27.08 -10.76
CA TYR A 47 -12.22 27.10 -11.70
C TYR A 47 -13.55 27.50 -11.06
N ARG A 48 -13.71 27.31 -9.76
CA ARG A 48 -14.96 27.54 -9.01
C ARG A 48 -15.01 28.84 -8.22
N GLY A 49 -14.12 29.77 -8.53
CA GLY A 49 -14.15 31.17 -8.08
C GLY A 49 -14.91 32.08 -9.06
N GLY A 50 -14.28 33.19 -9.44
CA GLY A 50 -14.86 34.18 -10.36
C GLY A 50 -15.32 33.61 -11.70
N LEU A 51 -14.59 32.63 -12.25
CA LEU A 51 -14.94 31.96 -13.51
C LEU A 51 -16.31 31.28 -13.45
N LEU A 52 -16.65 30.63 -12.33
CA LEU A 52 -17.97 30.01 -12.17
C LEU A 52 -19.09 31.06 -12.09
N LYS A 53 -18.82 32.19 -11.43
CA LYS A 53 -19.77 33.30 -11.39
C LYS A 53 -20.07 33.81 -12.80
N GLU A 54 -19.06 34.01 -13.63
CA GLU A 54 -19.23 34.40 -15.03
C GLU A 54 -19.98 33.33 -15.84
N ALA A 55 -19.62 32.05 -15.66
CA ALA A 55 -20.28 30.94 -16.34
C ALA A 55 -21.80 30.88 -16.06
N VAL A 56 -22.22 31.21 -14.83
CA VAL A 56 -23.65 31.32 -14.48
C VAL A 56 -24.27 32.57 -15.12
N GLN A 57 -23.61 33.73 -15.01
CA GLN A 57 -24.10 34.99 -15.59
C GLN A 57 -24.32 34.93 -17.10
N TYR A 58 -23.48 34.18 -17.81
CA TYR A 58 -23.56 33.98 -19.25
C TYR A 58 -24.25 32.67 -19.65
N TRP A 59 -25.01 32.04 -18.75
CA TRP A 59 -25.86 30.87 -19.02
C TRP A 59 -25.11 29.61 -19.51
N GLN A 60 -23.82 29.51 -19.22
CA GLN A 60 -23.03 28.28 -19.45
C GLN A 60 -23.30 27.23 -18.36
N VAL A 61 -23.72 27.67 -17.18
CA VAL A 61 -24.21 26.84 -16.07
C VAL A 61 -25.57 27.38 -15.66
N SER A 62 -26.61 26.53 -15.66
CA SER A 62 -27.93 26.90 -15.12
C SER A 62 -27.89 27.04 -13.60
N GLU A 63 -28.72 27.92 -13.02
CA GLU A 63 -28.88 28.00 -11.55
C GLU A 63 -29.25 26.65 -10.94
N GLU A 64 -30.12 25.86 -11.58
CA GLU A 64 -30.51 24.52 -11.11
C GLU A 64 -29.31 23.56 -10.96
N THR A 65 -28.40 23.55 -11.94
CA THR A 65 -27.17 22.75 -11.89
C THR A 65 -26.26 23.19 -10.73
N LEU A 66 -26.12 24.50 -10.52
CA LEU A 66 -25.36 25.04 -9.39
C LEU A 66 -26.02 24.64 -8.05
N GLU A 67 -27.33 24.77 -7.95
CA GLU A 67 -28.09 24.39 -6.76
C GLU A 67 -27.98 22.91 -6.44
N ASP A 68 -27.99 22.02 -7.45
CA ASP A 68 -27.76 20.58 -7.26
C ASP A 68 -26.38 20.30 -6.65
N ALA A 69 -25.33 20.91 -7.21
CA ALA A 69 -23.97 20.75 -6.68
C ALA A 69 -23.84 21.28 -5.25
N VAL A 70 -24.38 22.47 -4.98
CA VAL A 70 -24.40 23.07 -3.64
C VAL A 70 -25.17 22.19 -2.66
N ARG A 71 -26.35 21.69 -3.05
CA ARG A 71 -27.18 20.80 -2.22
C ARG A 71 -26.43 19.53 -1.82
N ARG A 72 -25.66 18.93 -2.73
CA ARG A 72 -24.83 17.75 -2.46
C ARG A 72 -23.71 18.06 -1.47
N VAL A 73 -22.98 19.16 -1.67
CA VAL A 73 -21.95 19.62 -0.73
C VAL A 73 -22.55 19.90 0.66
N LEU A 74 -23.69 20.59 0.74
CA LEU A 74 -24.38 20.85 2.00
C LEU A 74 -24.84 19.55 2.68
N ARG A 75 -25.31 18.56 1.93
CA ARG A 75 -25.66 17.24 2.46
C ARG A 75 -24.45 16.55 3.09
N LEU A 76 -23.27 16.63 2.45
CA LEU A 76 -22.02 16.13 3.03
C LEU A 76 -21.68 16.85 4.34
N ILE A 77 -21.70 18.19 4.34
CA ILE A 77 -21.44 19.00 5.54
C ILE A 77 -22.38 18.61 6.69
N VAL A 78 -23.68 18.51 6.43
CA VAL A 78 -24.67 18.13 7.44
C VAL A 78 -24.41 16.72 7.99
N ARG A 79 -24.06 15.75 7.13
CA ARG A 79 -23.71 14.38 7.54
C ARG A 79 -22.46 14.32 8.43
N CYS A 80 -21.46 15.16 8.15
CA CYS A 80 -20.23 15.22 8.94
C CYS A 80 -20.39 15.89 10.32
N MET A 81 -21.55 16.52 10.60
CA MET A 81 -21.86 17.16 11.90
C MET A 81 -20.73 18.07 12.43
N PRO A 82 -20.33 19.11 11.68
CA PRO A 82 -19.22 19.98 12.05
C PRO A 82 -19.38 20.56 13.47
N GLY A 83 -18.29 20.58 14.23
CA GLY A 83 -18.25 21.12 15.60
C GLY A 83 -18.69 20.16 16.71
N LYS A 84 -19.19 18.95 16.39
CA LYS A 84 -19.55 17.94 17.41
C LYS A 84 -18.39 17.03 17.84
N VAL A 85 -17.39 16.85 16.98
CA VAL A 85 -16.18 16.08 17.30
C VAL A 85 -15.05 17.09 17.55
N PRO A 86 -14.51 17.19 18.78
CA PRO A 86 -13.30 17.97 19.02
C PRO A 86 -12.15 17.36 18.22
N ALA A 87 -11.39 18.19 17.50
CA ALA A 87 -10.13 17.75 16.92
C ALA A 87 -9.13 17.48 18.06
N ASN A 88 -9.09 16.26 18.58
CA ASN A 88 -8.07 15.85 19.53
C ASN A 88 -7.17 14.77 18.90
N PRO A 89 -6.00 15.15 18.37
CA PRO A 89 -5.06 14.22 17.75
C PRO A 89 -4.56 13.12 18.70
N HIS A 90 -4.61 13.32 20.02
CA HIS A 90 -4.17 12.32 21.00
C HIS A 90 -5.13 11.12 21.14
N LEU A 91 -6.28 11.11 20.45
CA LEU A 91 -7.22 9.99 20.45
C LEU A 91 -6.89 8.91 19.38
N ALA A 92 -5.91 9.14 18.51
CA ALA A 92 -5.72 8.30 17.31
C ALA A 92 -4.92 7.00 17.53
N SER A 93 -4.18 6.82 18.64
CA SER A 93 -3.38 5.62 18.91
C SER A 93 -3.62 5.07 20.32
N THR A 94 -4.80 4.49 20.52
CA THR A 94 -5.15 3.81 21.79
C THR A 94 -4.72 2.35 21.77
N VAL A 95 -4.69 1.70 22.93
CA VAL A 95 -4.47 0.24 23.03
C VAL A 95 -5.44 -0.54 22.15
N ALA A 96 -6.72 -0.12 22.09
CA ALA A 96 -7.72 -0.76 21.24
C ALA A 96 -7.43 -0.59 19.74
N HIS A 97 -6.93 0.58 19.32
CA HIS A 97 -6.54 0.80 17.91
C HIS A 97 -5.33 -0.06 17.52
N ARG A 98 -4.35 -0.19 18.42
CA ARG A 98 -3.20 -1.06 18.19
C ARG A 98 -3.60 -2.52 18.13
N GLN A 99 -4.44 -2.98 19.06
CA GLN A 99 -4.97 -4.34 19.02
C GLN A 99 -5.71 -4.63 17.70
N LEU A 100 -6.56 -3.71 17.24
CA LEU A 100 -7.23 -3.85 15.96
C LEU A 100 -6.25 -3.83 14.77
N ALA A 101 -5.22 -3.00 14.80
CA ALA A 101 -4.18 -2.98 13.76
C ALA A 101 -3.43 -4.32 13.69
N ARG A 102 -3.07 -4.89 14.84
CA ARG A 102 -2.46 -6.23 14.95
C ARG A 102 -3.38 -7.32 14.42
N GLU A 103 -4.67 -7.26 14.74
CA GLU A 103 -5.69 -8.19 14.22
C GLU A 103 -5.79 -8.11 12.69
N ILE A 104 -5.94 -6.90 12.13
CA ILE A 104 -6.02 -6.69 10.68
C ILE A 104 -4.75 -7.21 9.98
N ALA A 105 -3.57 -6.92 10.52
CA ALA A 105 -2.31 -7.40 9.97
C ALA A 105 -2.23 -8.94 10.01
N SER A 106 -2.56 -9.55 11.16
CA SER A 106 -2.58 -11.00 11.35
C SER A 106 -3.55 -11.73 10.41
N GLU A 107 -4.68 -11.10 10.09
CA GLU A 107 -5.67 -11.64 9.15
C GLU A 107 -5.32 -11.38 7.67
N SER A 108 -4.40 -10.43 7.41
CA SER A 108 -3.96 -10.08 6.06
C SER A 108 -2.75 -10.91 5.61
N ILE A 109 -1.77 -11.12 6.49
CA ILE A 109 -0.55 -11.89 6.18
C ILE A 109 -0.95 -13.28 5.65
N THR A 110 -0.41 -13.61 4.49
CA THR A 110 -0.81 -14.81 3.73
C THR A 110 0.33 -15.82 3.72
N LEU A 111 0.08 -17.03 4.24
CA LEU A 111 1.02 -18.14 4.12
C LEU A 111 0.95 -18.73 2.72
N LEU A 112 1.99 -18.55 1.91
CA LEU A 112 2.02 -19.00 0.52
C LEU A 112 2.52 -20.43 0.39
N LYS A 113 3.54 -20.78 1.18
CA LYS A 113 4.23 -22.08 1.13
C LYS A 113 4.64 -22.50 2.54
N ASN A 114 4.51 -23.79 2.87
CA ASN A 114 4.96 -24.35 4.15
C ASN A 114 5.24 -25.86 4.02
N GLU A 115 6.43 -26.21 3.54
CA GLU A 115 6.88 -27.60 3.39
C GLU A 115 7.46 -28.13 4.70
N GLY A 116 7.28 -29.44 4.95
CA GLY A 116 7.84 -30.11 6.14
C GLY A 116 7.24 -29.67 7.48
N ASN A 117 6.15 -28.89 7.48
CA ASN A 117 5.60 -28.23 8.67
C ASN A 117 6.65 -27.37 9.39
N LEU A 118 7.49 -26.66 8.65
CA LEU A 118 8.51 -25.77 9.23
C LEU A 118 7.86 -24.67 10.09
N LEU A 119 6.70 -24.19 9.66
CA LEU A 119 5.85 -23.29 10.44
C LEU A 119 4.64 -24.02 11.04
N PRO A 120 4.23 -23.66 12.28
CA PRO A 120 4.81 -22.62 13.15
C PRO A 120 6.19 -23.04 13.72
N ILE A 121 6.99 -22.04 14.13
CA ILE A 121 8.30 -22.22 14.76
C ILE A 121 8.12 -23.11 16.00
N GLN A 122 8.91 -24.19 16.05
CA GLN A 122 8.82 -25.17 17.12
C GLN A 122 9.46 -24.65 18.42
N ASP A 123 8.86 -24.98 19.56
CA ASP A 123 9.38 -24.67 20.90
C ASP A 123 10.76 -25.26 21.17
N SER A 124 11.28 -26.15 20.32
CA SER A 124 12.63 -26.72 20.44
C SER A 124 13.71 -25.85 19.80
N VAL A 125 13.34 -24.89 18.93
CA VAL A 125 14.29 -23.98 18.29
C VAL A 125 14.84 -23.02 19.32
N ARG A 126 16.16 -22.97 19.45
CA ARG A 126 16.90 -22.16 20.45
C ARG A 126 17.75 -21.06 19.83
N LYS A 127 17.99 -21.11 18.51
CA LYS A 127 18.85 -20.13 17.84
C LYS A 127 18.35 -19.82 16.44
N ILE A 128 18.04 -18.55 16.19
CA ILE A 128 17.40 -18.09 14.97
C ILE A 128 18.22 -16.96 14.36
N ALA A 129 18.52 -17.07 13.07
CA ALA A 129 19.08 -15.96 12.30
C ALA A 129 17.92 -15.17 11.66
N VAL A 130 17.81 -13.88 12.00
CA VAL A 130 16.89 -12.94 11.35
C VAL A 130 17.71 -12.10 10.38
N ILE A 131 17.39 -12.18 9.09
CA ILE A 131 18.23 -11.66 8.01
C ILE A 131 17.42 -10.70 7.15
N GLY A 132 18.05 -9.60 6.73
CA GLY A 132 17.51 -8.66 5.75
C GLY A 132 17.12 -7.32 6.35
N LEU A 133 17.37 -6.25 5.61
CA LEU A 133 17.18 -4.87 6.09
C LEU A 133 15.71 -4.57 6.42
N ASN A 134 14.77 -5.19 5.71
CA ASN A 134 13.33 -5.09 5.98
C ASN A 134 12.93 -5.68 7.33
N ALA A 135 13.79 -6.47 8.00
CA ALA A 135 13.52 -6.92 9.35
C ALA A 135 13.64 -5.78 10.37
N MET A 136 14.55 -4.82 10.14
CA MET A 136 14.86 -3.73 11.07
C MET A 136 14.16 -2.42 10.70
N LEU A 137 13.69 -2.27 9.47
CA LEU A 137 13.02 -1.05 9.00
C LEU A 137 11.50 -1.23 8.94
N THR A 138 10.79 -0.12 9.11
CA THR A 138 9.36 -0.03 8.81
C THR A 138 9.18 0.16 7.32
N VAL A 139 8.23 -0.55 6.71
CA VAL A 139 7.97 -0.48 5.27
C VAL A 139 6.50 -0.16 5.03
N THR A 140 6.25 0.88 4.25
CA THR A 140 4.93 1.41 3.89
C THR A 140 4.84 1.73 2.41
N GLY A 141 3.61 1.88 1.91
CA GLY A 141 3.36 2.49 0.61
C GLY A 141 3.61 4.00 0.65
N GLY A 142 4.02 4.57 -0.48
CA GLY A 142 4.25 6.00 -0.64
C GLY A 142 2.97 6.80 -0.97
N GLY A 143 3.15 8.08 -1.26
CA GLY A 143 2.08 8.99 -1.70
C GLY A 143 1.04 9.34 -0.62
N SER A 144 -0.16 9.71 -1.05
CA SER A 144 -1.29 10.12 -0.21
C SER A 144 -1.78 9.04 0.76
N SER A 145 -1.41 7.78 0.54
CA SER A 145 -1.73 6.65 1.42
C SER A 145 -0.77 6.50 2.61
N ARG A 146 0.37 7.18 2.59
CA ARG A 146 1.40 7.08 3.62
C ARG A 146 0.92 7.71 4.92
N VAL A 147 1.14 6.99 6.03
CA VAL A 147 0.80 7.47 7.37
C VAL A 147 1.99 7.24 8.31
N LEU A 148 2.36 8.27 9.06
CA LEU A 148 3.32 8.15 10.16
C LEU A 148 2.56 7.74 11.43
N GLY A 149 2.59 6.45 11.75
CA GLY A 149 2.11 5.94 13.06
C GLY A 149 2.94 6.44 14.25
N SER A 150 2.36 6.39 15.45
CA SER A 150 2.99 6.91 16.67
C SER A 150 4.12 6.03 17.20
N GLU A 151 3.98 4.72 17.06
CA GLU A 151 4.96 3.70 17.44
C GLU A 151 4.82 2.56 16.44
N TRP A 152 5.91 2.18 15.76
CA TRP A 152 5.93 1.09 14.80
C TRP A 152 6.78 -0.06 15.32
N ILE A 153 6.24 -1.27 15.22
CA ILE A 153 6.93 -2.49 15.60
C ILE A 153 7.50 -3.14 14.35
N THR A 154 8.82 -3.18 14.25
CA THR A 154 9.54 -3.82 13.15
C THR A 154 9.43 -5.35 13.24
N PRO A 155 9.58 -6.10 12.13
CA PRO A 155 9.63 -7.55 12.18
C PRO A 155 10.64 -8.11 13.20
N LEU A 156 11.84 -7.52 13.25
CA LEU A 156 12.89 -7.90 14.19
C LEU A 156 12.46 -7.67 15.64
N GLN A 157 11.89 -6.49 15.94
CA GLN A 157 11.41 -6.18 17.28
C GLN A 157 10.30 -7.15 17.72
N GLY A 158 9.29 -7.39 16.86
CA GLY A 158 8.20 -8.31 17.18
C GLY A 158 8.69 -9.74 17.45
N LEU A 159 9.69 -10.21 16.69
CA LEU A 159 10.34 -11.51 16.93
C LEU A 159 11.15 -11.53 18.23
N GLN A 160 11.92 -10.48 18.52
CA GLN A 160 12.68 -10.35 19.75
C GLN A 160 11.78 -10.38 20.98
N GLU A 161 10.66 -9.68 20.95
CA GLU A 161 9.69 -9.66 22.04
C GLU A 161 8.99 -11.01 22.20
N ALA A 162 8.56 -11.64 21.10
CA ALA A 162 7.84 -12.92 21.16
C ALA A 162 8.72 -14.12 21.56
N LEU A 163 10.03 -14.07 21.28
CA LEU A 163 10.95 -15.20 21.45
C LEU A 163 12.03 -14.96 22.52
N ALA A 164 11.93 -13.87 23.29
CA ALA A 164 12.93 -13.45 24.29
C ALA A 164 13.36 -14.58 25.26
N ASP A 165 12.40 -15.39 25.71
CA ASP A 165 12.63 -16.49 26.66
C ASP A 165 12.83 -17.86 25.97
N GLN A 166 12.75 -17.92 24.64
CA GLN A 166 12.79 -19.15 23.86
C GLN A 166 14.09 -19.31 23.07
N ALA A 167 14.53 -18.28 22.34
CA ALA A 167 15.60 -18.40 21.37
C ALA A 167 16.52 -17.18 21.33
N GLU A 168 17.81 -17.42 21.13
CA GLU A 168 18.77 -16.38 20.77
C GLU A 168 18.49 -15.93 19.32
N ILE A 169 18.28 -14.62 19.13
CA ILE A 169 18.14 -14.02 17.80
C ILE A 169 19.46 -13.37 17.40
N ILE A 170 20.03 -13.83 16.29
CA ILE A 170 21.15 -13.18 15.61
C ILE A 170 20.57 -12.40 14.45
N TYR A 171 20.76 -11.08 14.45
CA TYR A 171 20.33 -10.22 13.35
C TYR A 171 21.51 -9.87 12.44
N GLU A 172 21.29 -10.00 11.13
CA GLU A 172 22.21 -9.50 10.09
C GLU A 172 21.42 -8.76 9.00
N PRO A 173 21.82 -7.53 8.61
CA PRO A 173 21.04 -6.73 7.67
C PRO A 173 21.10 -7.27 6.23
N GLY A 174 22.08 -8.12 5.90
CA GLY A 174 22.17 -8.81 4.62
C GLY A 174 22.48 -7.87 3.45
N ASP A 175 21.45 -7.46 2.72
CA ASP A 175 21.53 -6.65 1.50
C ASP A 175 20.85 -5.28 1.69
N ASP A 176 21.38 -4.24 1.05
CA ASP A 176 20.76 -2.91 1.06
C ASP A 176 19.80 -2.76 -0.11
N ASN A 177 18.53 -3.05 0.13
CA ASN A 177 17.48 -2.95 -0.88
C ASN A 177 16.98 -1.53 -1.15
N ARG A 178 17.48 -0.50 -0.44
CA ARG A 178 16.99 0.88 -0.59
C ARG A 178 17.45 1.51 -1.91
N VAL A 179 16.49 1.90 -2.74
CA VAL A 179 16.74 2.54 -4.03
C VAL A 179 17.08 4.03 -3.88
N THR A 180 16.45 4.71 -2.93
CA THR A 180 16.68 6.14 -2.61
C THR A 180 17.05 6.32 -1.14
N GLY A 181 17.39 7.55 -0.75
CA GLY A 181 17.35 7.94 0.66
C GLY A 181 15.92 7.92 1.20
N GLN A 182 15.80 8.20 2.49
CA GLN A 182 14.53 8.32 3.21
C GLN A 182 14.49 9.65 3.97
N PRO A 183 13.31 10.22 4.25
CA PRO A 183 13.18 11.38 5.14
C PRO A 183 13.89 11.13 6.47
N VAL A 184 14.63 12.14 6.95
CA VAL A 184 15.29 12.04 8.25
C VAL A 184 14.25 12.23 9.36
N GLU A 185 14.10 11.23 10.22
CA GLU A 185 13.14 11.27 11.31
C GLU A 185 13.52 12.28 12.39
N ALA A 186 12.52 12.77 13.13
CA ALA A 186 12.70 13.73 14.21
C ALA A 186 13.71 13.30 15.27
N SER A 187 13.81 11.99 15.53
CA SER A 187 14.73 11.38 16.51
C SER A 187 16.21 11.64 16.21
N TYR A 188 16.56 12.00 14.98
CA TYR A 188 17.93 12.32 14.57
C TYR A 188 18.31 13.77 14.89
N PHE A 189 17.34 14.64 15.20
CA PHE A 189 17.57 16.07 15.34
C PHE A 189 17.51 16.55 16.78
N SER A 190 18.47 17.40 17.14
CA SER A 190 18.48 18.11 18.41
C SER A 190 19.04 19.52 18.27
N GLN A 191 18.84 20.36 19.29
CA GLN A 191 19.52 21.63 19.45
C GLN A 191 20.80 21.47 20.28
N PRO A 192 21.74 22.44 20.25
CA PRO A 192 22.96 22.39 21.06
C PRO A 192 22.73 22.32 22.58
N ASP A 193 21.56 22.72 23.06
CA ASP A 193 21.16 22.61 24.47
C ASP A 193 20.57 21.24 24.84
N GLY A 194 20.47 20.32 23.87
CA GLY A 194 19.94 18.97 24.02
C GLY A 194 18.42 18.85 23.81
N SER A 195 17.69 19.95 23.57
CA SER A 195 16.28 19.88 23.20
C SER A 195 16.09 19.23 21.83
N GLN A 196 14.96 18.54 21.60
CA GLN A 196 14.68 17.81 20.36
C GLN A 196 14.28 18.76 19.21
N GLY A 197 14.65 18.39 17.98
CA GLY A 197 14.24 19.07 16.75
C GLY A 197 15.18 20.20 16.27
N LEU A 198 14.68 20.96 15.31
CA LEU A 198 15.36 22.04 14.60
C LEU A 198 14.75 23.40 14.93
N LYS A 199 15.58 24.44 14.90
CA LYS A 199 15.14 25.83 14.94
C LYS A 199 15.02 26.35 13.51
N ALA A 200 13.82 26.73 13.11
CA ALA A 200 13.54 27.33 11.81
C ALA A 200 13.44 28.85 11.93
N LYS A 201 14.04 29.57 10.97
CA LYS A 201 13.94 31.03 10.80
C LYS A 201 13.33 31.29 9.43
N LEU A 202 12.11 31.80 9.37
CA LEU A 202 11.40 32.12 8.13
C LEU A 202 11.44 33.62 7.85
N TYR A 203 11.92 34.01 6.68
CA TYR A 203 12.02 35.40 6.25
C TYR A 203 10.93 35.71 5.21
N PRO A 204 10.28 36.88 5.26
CA PRO A 204 9.16 37.23 4.37
C PRO A 204 9.59 37.63 2.95
N ASN A 205 10.77 37.19 2.51
CA ASN A 205 11.35 37.45 1.19
C ASN A 205 12.33 36.33 0.84
N PRO A 206 12.66 36.12 -0.44
CA PRO A 206 13.57 35.07 -0.88
C PRO A 206 15.06 35.35 -0.59
N ASP A 207 15.41 36.53 -0.06
CA ASP A 207 16.80 37.02 0.04
C ASP A 207 17.37 36.96 1.48
N PHE A 208 16.72 36.25 2.40
CA PHE A 208 17.12 36.12 3.81
C PHE A 208 17.23 37.47 4.57
N GLN A 209 16.41 38.45 4.21
CA GLN A 209 16.46 39.80 4.80
C GLN A 209 15.36 40.06 5.82
N GLY A 210 15.62 40.98 6.75
CA GLY A 210 14.66 41.42 7.76
C GLY A 210 14.61 40.52 9.00
N GLU A 211 13.65 40.79 9.88
CA GLU A 211 13.41 39.99 11.09
C GLU A 211 12.68 38.70 10.72
N PRO A 212 13.24 37.51 11.02
CA PRO A 212 12.58 36.25 10.72
C PRO A 212 11.54 35.88 11.77
N LEU A 213 10.49 35.17 11.35
CA LEU A 213 9.65 34.38 12.24
C LEU A 213 10.44 33.15 12.71
N ILE A 214 10.53 32.96 14.03
CA ILE A 214 11.26 31.84 14.62
C ILE A 214 10.28 30.74 15.04
N MET A 215 10.56 29.51 14.60
CA MET A 215 9.78 28.32 14.92
C MET A 215 10.68 27.19 15.40
N HIS A 216 10.10 26.24 16.12
CA HIS A 216 10.73 24.97 16.45
C HIS A 216 9.96 23.86 15.75
N VAL A 217 10.66 23.04 14.97
CA VAL A 217 10.08 21.94 14.19
C VAL A 217 10.77 20.63 14.55
N PRO A 218 10.06 19.49 14.60
CA PRO A 218 10.67 18.22 14.99
C PRO A 218 11.67 17.68 13.96
N ALA A 219 11.45 17.95 12.68
CA ALA A 219 12.29 17.52 11.56
C ALA A 219 12.17 18.51 10.40
N LEU A 220 13.07 18.44 9.42
CA LEU A 220 12.90 19.11 8.12
C LEU A 220 12.12 18.18 7.19
N ASP A 221 10.79 18.19 7.36
CA ASP A 221 9.82 17.42 6.60
C ASP A 221 8.64 18.32 6.21
N GLU A 222 8.93 19.35 5.42
CA GLU A 222 8.01 20.45 5.19
C GLU A 222 7.19 20.25 3.91
N TRP A 223 5.92 19.91 4.11
CA TRP A 223 4.88 19.89 3.10
C TRP A 223 3.71 20.75 3.57
N TRP A 224 3.56 21.95 3.02
CA TRP A 224 2.45 22.85 3.40
C TRP A 224 1.19 22.68 2.54
N GLY A 225 1.23 21.85 1.49
CA GLY A 225 0.04 21.45 0.74
C GLY A 225 -0.68 22.62 0.06
N GLY A 226 0.08 23.63 -0.38
CA GLY A 226 -0.47 24.87 -0.93
C GLY A 226 -0.72 25.97 0.10
N ALA A 227 -0.59 25.68 1.40
CA ALA A 227 -0.63 26.70 2.43
C ALA A 227 0.71 27.44 2.57
N SER A 228 0.67 28.60 3.22
CA SER A 228 1.87 29.28 3.71
C SER A 228 2.38 28.57 4.98
N PRO A 229 3.71 28.52 5.22
CA PRO A 229 4.26 28.03 6.48
C PRO A 229 3.78 28.83 7.71
N ALA A 230 3.39 30.09 7.52
CA ALA A 230 2.79 30.93 8.55
C ALA A 230 1.80 31.92 7.90
N PRO A 231 0.53 31.53 7.70
CA PRO A 231 -0.46 32.35 7.02
C PRO A 231 -0.63 33.74 7.64
N GLY A 232 -0.46 34.78 6.84
CA GLY A 232 -0.55 36.19 7.27
C GLY A 232 0.78 36.83 7.67
N GLU A 233 1.82 36.02 7.91
CA GLU A 233 3.17 36.49 8.24
C GLU A 233 4.17 36.19 7.12
N ILE A 234 4.03 35.03 6.48
CA ILE A 234 4.86 34.58 5.37
C ILE A 234 3.99 34.42 4.12
N ASP A 235 4.47 34.91 2.98
CA ASP A 235 3.89 34.60 1.68
C ASP A 235 4.34 33.20 1.25
N GLY A 236 3.39 32.30 1.04
CA GLY A 236 3.67 30.93 0.61
C GLY A 236 4.28 30.83 -0.80
N HIS A 237 4.26 31.92 -1.57
CA HIS A 237 4.84 32.00 -2.91
C HIS A 237 6.19 32.71 -2.97
N ALA A 238 6.64 33.38 -1.90
CA ALA A 238 7.89 34.14 -1.92
C ALA A 238 8.47 34.30 -0.50
N PHE A 239 9.39 33.42 -0.12
CA PHE A 239 10.04 33.45 1.19
C PHE A 239 11.38 32.73 1.18
N SER A 240 12.14 32.87 2.27
CA SER A 240 13.34 32.08 2.52
C SER A 240 13.34 31.57 3.94
N ALA A 241 14.10 30.51 4.19
CA ALA A 241 14.10 29.81 5.46
C ALA A 241 15.49 29.26 5.79
N VAL A 242 15.82 29.26 7.08
CA VAL A 242 17.01 28.60 7.61
C VAL A 242 16.63 27.66 8.74
N TRP A 243 16.97 26.38 8.63
CA TRP A 243 16.85 25.41 9.72
C TRP A 243 18.23 25.15 10.33
N GLU A 244 18.34 25.27 11.65
CA GLU A 244 19.57 25.06 12.40
C GLU A 244 19.37 24.04 13.52
N GLY A 245 20.36 23.18 13.73
CA GLY A 245 20.36 22.22 14.82
C GLY A 245 21.57 21.30 14.75
N GLN A 246 21.38 20.07 15.21
CA GLN A 246 22.35 19.00 15.18
C GLN A 246 21.71 17.75 14.60
N TYR A 247 22.51 17.00 13.85
CA TYR A 247 22.17 15.67 13.35
C TYR A 247 23.02 14.63 14.09
N THR A 248 22.37 13.58 14.62
CA THR A 248 23.07 12.45 15.26
C THR A 248 23.18 11.28 14.30
N ALA A 249 24.40 10.85 13.97
CA ALA A 249 24.57 9.71 13.07
C ALA A 249 24.23 8.38 13.76
N ALA A 250 23.30 7.61 13.21
CA ALA A 250 22.92 6.31 13.77
C ALA A 250 23.99 5.22 13.55
N VAL A 251 24.71 5.28 12.42
CA VAL A 251 25.76 4.33 12.04
C VAL A 251 26.98 5.06 11.52
N SER A 252 28.14 4.41 11.62
CA SER A 252 29.40 4.95 11.08
C SER A 252 29.53 4.67 9.59
N GLY A 253 30.13 5.60 8.85
CA GLY A 253 30.48 5.47 7.45
C GLY A 253 29.90 6.57 6.56
N LEU A 254 30.16 6.42 5.26
CA LEU A 254 29.70 7.35 4.23
C LEU A 254 28.17 7.39 4.17
N THR A 255 27.60 8.52 4.57
CA THR A 255 26.16 8.78 4.55
C THR A 255 25.83 9.84 3.51
N PRO A 256 25.18 9.47 2.39
CA PRO A 256 24.60 10.42 1.47
C PRO A 256 23.46 11.20 2.13
N PHE A 257 23.43 12.51 1.91
CA PHE A 257 22.29 13.39 2.21
C PHE A 257 21.66 13.89 0.92
N MET A 258 20.35 14.17 0.95
CA MET A 258 19.59 14.66 -0.19
C MET A 258 18.61 15.74 0.27
N LEU A 259 18.46 16.81 -0.52
CA LEU A 259 17.39 17.80 -0.33
C LEU A 259 16.30 17.55 -1.38
N VAL A 260 15.12 17.14 -0.92
CA VAL A 260 13.98 16.78 -1.77
C VAL A 260 12.96 17.90 -1.72
N GLY A 261 12.78 18.61 -2.84
CA GLY A 261 11.92 19.78 -2.90
C GLY A 261 12.13 20.63 -4.15
N ASN A 262 11.50 21.80 -4.16
CA ASN A 262 11.66 22.85 -5.16
C ASN A 262 12.53 23.99 -4.62
N GLY A 263 12.61 25.13 -5.32
CA GLY A 263 13.40 26.28 -4.90
C GLY A 263 14.92 26.04 -4.91
N TYR A 264 15.65 27.00 -4.33
CA TYR A 264 17.08 26.90 -4.11
C TYR A 264 17.33 26.46 -2.68
N SER A 265 18.15 25.44 -2.47
CA SER A 265 18.45 24.98 -1.11
C SER A 265 19.89 24.50 -0.95
N ARG A 266 20.42 24.64 0.27
CA ARG A 266 21.78 24.21 0.63
C ARG A 266 21.78 23.52 1.97
N LEU A 267 22.49 22.40 2.07
CA LEU A 267 22.77 21.70 3.32
C LEU A 267 24.23 21.90 3.70
N TYR A 268 24.45 22.30 4.95
CA TYR A 268 25.74 22.35 5.59
C TYR A 268 25.79 21.38 6.77
N ILE A 269 26.89 20.64 6.87
CA ILE A 269 27.23 19.79 8.02
C ILE A 269 28.64 20.18 8.48
N ASP A 270 28.81 20.51 9.75
CA ASP A 270 30.07 21.06 10.30
C ASP A 270 30.58 22.28 9.49
N GLU A 271 29.68 23.17 9.09
CA GLU A 271 29.95 24.35 8.22
C GLU A 271 30.44 24.03 6.79
N ASN A 272 30.62 22.76 6.43
CA ASN A 272 30.96 22.35 5.08
C ASN A 272 29.69 22.24 4.24
N LEU A 273 29.69 22.80 3.03
CA LEU A 273 28.61 22.61 2.06
C LEU A 273 28.59 21.15 1.59
N VAL A 274 27.49 20.46 1.83
CA VAL A 274 27.29 19.03 1.50
C VAL A 274 26.33 18.87 0.33
N VAL A 275 25.24 19.63 0.31
CA VAL A 275 24.29 19.57 -0.80
C VAL A 275 23.98 20.99 -1.25
N GLU A 276 23.97 21.21 -2.56
CA GLU A 276 23.40 22.40 -3.17
C GLU A 276 22.40 21.98 -4.23
N ASN A 277 21.16 22.44 -4.09
CA ASN A 277 20.08 22.21 -5.03
C ASN A 277 19.69 23.55 -5.67
N ASN A 278 19.71 23.60 -7.01
CA ASN A 278 19.46 24.79 -7.83
C ASN A 278 18.23 24.61 -8.73
N ASN A 279 17.15 24.03 -8.18
CA ASN A 279 15.96 23.69 -8.95
C ASN A 279 15.10 24.88 -9.40
N GLY A 280 15.26 26.07 -8.80
CA GLY A 280 14.43 27.24 -9.15
C GLY A 280 12.92 26.92 -9.11
N ASP A 281 12.18 27.38 -10.12
CA ASP A 281 10.70 27.26 -10.23
C ASP A 281 10.26 25.92 -10.86
N VAL A 282 10.95 24.80 -10.59
CA VAL A 282 10.40 23.49 -10.96
C VAL A 282 9.11 23.31 -10.17
N VAL A 283 7.98 23.54 -10.85
CA VAL A 283 6.63 23.32 -10.34
C VAL A 283 6.48 21.81 -10.18
N PRO A 284 6.39 21.28 -8.94
CA PRO A 284 6.03 19.89 -8.75
C PRO A 284 4.60 19.76 -9.28
N ASP A 285 4.43 19.06 -10.40
CA ASP A 285 3.11 18.52 -10.74
C ASP A 285 2.82 17.43 -9.70
N TYR A 286 1.58 17.35 -9.21
CA TYR A 286 1.16 16.45 -8.12
C TYR A 286 1.37 14.95 -8.40
N GLY A 287 1.97 14.58 -9.54
CA GLY A 287 2.37 13.21 -9.89
C GLY A 287 3.83 13.04 -10.30
N ASN A 288 4.66 14.09 -10.38
CA ASN A 288 6.06 13.97 -10.78
C ASN A 288 6.99 14.52 -9.68
N TYR A 289 7.05 13.77 -8.58
CA TYR A 289 7.92 14.03 -7.42
C TYR A 289 9.38 13.68 -7.67
N GLY A 290 9.83 13.59 -8.93
CA GLY A 290 11.19 13.19 -9.28
C GLY A 290 12.19 14.04 -8.51
N PRO A 291 12.78 13.54 -7.41
CA PRO A 291 13.61 14.37 -6.57
C PRO A 291 14.86 14.71 -7.38
N VAL A 292 15.24 15.99 -7.47
CA VAL A 292 16.62 16.30 -7.87
C VAL A 292 17.48 16.00 -6.66
N MET A 293 17.90 14.74 -6.59
CA MET A 293 18.81 14.26 -5.57
C MET A 293 20.21 14.76 -5.93
N VAL A 294 20.62 15.86 -5.30
CA VAL A 294 22.04 16.20 -5.19
C VAL A 294 22.50 15.61 -3.86
N GLY A 295 23.46 14.70 -3.91
CA GLY A 295 23.99 14.07 -2.70
C GLY A 295 25.50 14.01 -2.71
N GLU A 296 26.10 14.52 -1.65
CA GLU A 296 27.48 14.24 -1.27
C GLU A 296 27.47 13.28 -0.08
N SER A 297 28.57 12.54 0.07
CA SER A 297 28.75 11.61 1.18
C SER A 297 29.64 12.22 2.26
N ASN A 298 29.17 12.20 3.51
CA ASN A 298 30.00 12.54 4.67
C ASN A 298 30.37 11.27 5.43
N ASP A 299 31.63 11.14 5.82
CA ASP A 299 32.07 10.06 6.70
C ASP A 299 31.70 10.40 8.15
N LEU A 300 30.63 9.78 8.64
CA LEU A 300 30.08 10.04 9.96
C LEU A 300 30.44 8.92 10.94
N LYS A 301 30.38 9.22 12.25
CA LYS A 301 30.61 8.25 13.33
C LYS A 301 29.34 8.02 14.12
N ALA A 302 28.98 6.77 14.32
CA ALA A 302 27.81 6.38 15.10
C ALA A 302 27.79 7.06 16.48
N GLY A 303 26.65 7.62 16.86
CA GLY A 303 26.42 8.34 18.10
C GLY A 303 27.03 9.75 18.18
N GLN A 304 27.79 10.17 17.18
CA GLN A 304 28.32 11.54 17.12
C GLN A 304 27.26 12.51 16.59
N THR A 305 27.22 13.70 17.20
CA THR A 305 26.39 14.82 16.76
C THR A 305 27.19 15.77 15.87
N TYR A 306 26.51 16.32 14.85
CA TYR A 306 27.08 17.22 13.86
C TYR A 306 26.19 18.45 13.71
N PRO A 307 26.70 19.68 13.93
CA PRO A 307 26.03 20.90 13.52
C PRO A 307 25.47 20.81 12.10
N LEU A 308 24.19 21.11 11.96
CA LEU A 308 23.45 21.07 10.71
C LEU A 308 22.79 22.41 10.46
N ARG A 309 22.91 22.90 9.22
CA ARG A 309 22.22 24.10 8.74
C ARG A 309 21.69 23.88 7.34
N VAL A 310 20.40 24.13 7.14
CA VAL A 310 19.78 24.11 5.81
C VAL A 310 19.29 25.50 5.47
N GLU A 311 19.66 26.00 4.29
CA GLU A 311 19.13 27.23 3.71
C GLU A 311 18.15 26.89 2.59
N TYR A 312 17.09 27.68 2.47
CA TYR A 312 16.07 27.55 1.44
C TYR A 312 15.61 28.92 0.97
N SER A 313 15.53 29.12 -0.34
CA SER A 313 14.98 30.31 -0.97
C SER A 313 13.97 29.89 -2.02
N TYR A 314 12.77 30.43 -1.93
CA TYR A 314 11.65 30.05 -2.76
C TYR A 314 10.90 31.26 -3.26
N GLN A 315 10.67 31.29 -4.56
CA GLN A 315 9.81 32.24 -5.22
C GLN A 315 9.12 31.52 -6.37
N THR A 316 7.82 31.68 -6.56
CA THR A 316 7.11 31.16 -7.74
C THR A 316 5.92 32.03 -8.11
N GLU A 317 5.52 31.99 -9.38
CA GLU A 317 4.22 32.50 -9.84
C GLU A 317 3.09 31.47 -9.66
N ALA A 318 3.42 30.18 -9.65
CA ALA A 318 2.45 29.09 -9.55
C ALA A 318 3.06 27.86 -8.86
N GLY A 319 2.31 27.25 -7.93
CA GLY A 319 2.76 26.08 -7.17
C GLY A 319 2.89 26.36 -5.67
N PHE A 320 3.48 25.42 -4.94
CA PHE A 320 3.60 25.46 -3.48
C PHE A 320 5.00 25.03 -3.05
N ALA A 321 5.49 25.61 -1.97
CA ALA A 321 6.80 25.27 -1.41
C ALA A 321 6.79 23.85 -0.82
N MET A 322 7.91 23.15 -0.97
CA MET A 322 8.15 21.86 -0.35
C MET A 322 9.66 21.66 -0.16
N LEU A 323 10.06 21.24 1.04
CA LEU A 323 11.45 20.86 1.31
C LEU A 323 11.53 19.78 2.39
N GLN A 324 12.20 18.68 2.06
CA GLN A 324 12.52 17.60 2.99
C GLN A 324 14.02 17.31 2.97
N LEU A 325 14.58 17.01 4.15
CA LEU A 325 15.93 16.47 4.25
C LEU A 325 15.86 14.94 4.32
N TRP A 326 16.54 14.30 3.38
CA TRP A 326 16.64 12.85 3.29
C TRP A 326 18.08 12.39 3.52
N HIS A 327 18.25 11.16 3.98
CA HIS A 327 19.56 10.53 4.17
C HIS A 327 19.55 9.06 3.72
N LYS A 328 20.73 8.48 3.48
CA LYS A 328 20.90 7.04 3.25
C LYS A 328 22.06 6.47 4.07
N PRO A 329 21.94 6.31 5.39
CA PRO A 329 23.02 5.78 6.23
C PRO A 329 23.40 4.36 5.81
N PRO A 330 24.69 3.96 5.86
CA PRO A 330 25.15 2.65 5.41
C PRO A 330 24.84 1.56 6.45
N TYR A 331 23.56 1.20 6.59
CA TYR A 331 23.11 0.18 7.55
C TYR A 331 23.64 -1.23 7.23
N VAL A 332 24.00 -1.48 5.97
CA VAL A 332 24.53 -2.76 5.50
C VAL A 332 26.03 -2.60 5.25
N PRO A 333 26.88 -3.38 5.95
CA PRO A 333 28.32 -3.36 5.70
C PRO A 333 28.66 -4.06 4.38
N ALA A 334 29.84 -3.80 3.84
CA ALA A 334 30.28 -4.36 2.56
C ALA A 334 30.34 -5.91 2.52
N ASP A 335 30.47 -6.56 3.67
CA ASP A 335 30.46 -8.02 3.84
C ASP A 335 29.09 -8.55 4.34
N GLY A 336 28.01 -7.78 4.18
CA GLY A 336 26.67 -8.08 4.69
C GLY A 336 26.12 -9.45 4.28
N HIS A 337 26.25 -9.83 3.01
CA HIS A 337 25.88 -11.17 2.52
C HIS A 337 26.65 -12.28 3.26
N ALA A 338 27.98 -12.16 3.34
CA ALA A 338 28.82 -13.17 3.98
C ALA A 338 28.45 -13.32 5.47
N ARG A 339 28.18 -12.21 6.17
CA ARG A 339 27.70 -12.23 7.55
C ARG A 339 26.35 -12.92 7.69
N ALA A 340 25.39 -12.59 6.83
CA ALA A 340 24.07 -13.23 6.82
C ALA A 340 24.14 -14.74 6.60
N VAL A 341 24.93 -15.19 5.61
CA VAL A 341 25.16 -16.61 5.32
C VAL A 341 25.80 -17.33 6.51
N ASN A 342 26.80 -16.71 7.15
CA ASN A 342 27.44 -17.26 8.35
C ASN A 342 26.47 -17.34 9.54
N ALA A 343 25.62 -16.33 9.74
CA ALA A 343 24.59 -16.34 10.78
C ALA A 343 23.56 -17.45 10.54
N ALA A 344 23.09 -17.60 9.29
CA ALA A 344 22.17 -18.67 8.90
C ALA A 344 22.76 -20.06 9.15
N ALA A 345 24.01 -20.29 8.73
CA ALA A 345 24.71 -21.57 8.93
C ALA A 345 24.90 -21.92 10.42
N ALA A 346 25.01 -20.89 11.29
CA ALA A 346 25.22 -21.05 12.72
C ALA A 346 23.91 -21.13 13.53
N ALA A 347 22.75 -21.01 12.89
CA ALA A 347 21.43 -21.04 13.50
C ALA A 347 20.66 -22.32 13.15
N GLU A 348 19.64 -22.66 13.94
CA GLU A 348 18.78 -23.83 13.68
C GLU A 348 17.68 -23.50 12.66
N LEU A 349 17.34 -22.22 12.55
CA LEU A 349 16.32 -21.64 11.68
C LEU A 349 16.81 -20.30 11.15
N ALA A 350 16.54 -20.01 9.87
CA ALA A 350 16.75 -18.70 9.28
C ALA A 350 15.41 -18.08 8.86
N ILE A 351 15.21 -16.80 9.19
CA ILE A 351 14.07 -15.99 8.77
C ILE A 351 14.62 -14.83 7.94
N VAL A 352 14.37 -14.86 6.64
CA VAL A 352 14.86 -13.87 5.68
C VAL A 352 13.71 -12.94 5.32
N VAL A 353 13.82 -11.67 5.70
CA VAL A 353 12.80 -10.63 5.45
C VAL A 353 13.26 -9.76 4.29
N VAL A 354 12.57 -9.89 3.16
CA VAL A 354 12.87 -9.20 1.89
C VAL A 354 11.67 -8.43 1.39
N GLY A 355 11.86 -7.57 0.39
CA GLY A 355 10.75 -6.89 -0.27
C GLY A 355 11.10 -5.52 -0.85
N SER A 356 10.06 -4.73 -1.08
CA SER A 356 10.17 -3.29 -1.34
C SER A 356 10.80 -2.59 -0.12
N PRO A 357 11.71 -1.62 -0.31
CA PRO A 357 12.03 -0.68 0.75
C PRO A 357 10.87 0.31 0.95
N ASP A 358 10.91 1.07 2.05
CA ASP A 358 9.86 2.04 2.39
C ASP A 358 9.58 3.03 1.24
N ALA A 359 8.30 3.30 0.99
CA ALA A 359 7.81 4.21 -0.05
C ALA A 359 8.24 3.90 -1.50
N TYR A 360 8.80 2.71 -1.78
CA TYR A 360 9.17 2.32 -3.15
C TYR A 360 7.97 2.04 -4.05
N GLU A 361 6.92 1.45 -3.49
CA GLU A 361 5.61 1.35 -4.14
C GLU A 361 4.81 2.60 -3.78
N THR A 362 4.74 3.58 -4.70
CA THR A 362 4.26 4.94 -4.41
C THR A 362 3.29 5.47 -5.47
N GLU A 363 2.44 6.39 -5.07
CA GLU A 363 1.68 7.23 -5.98
C GLU A 363 2.61 8.02 -6.92
N GLY A 364 2.16 8.21 -8.16
CA GLY A 364 2.84 9.00 -9.18
C GLY A 364 3.91 8.25 -9.98
N LEU A 365 4.42 7.12 -9.47
CA LEU A 365 5.47 6.35 -10.14
C LEU A 365 5.23 4.85 -10.03
N ASP A 366 5.34 4.17 -11.16
CA ASP A 366 5.27 2.73 -11.23
C ASP A 366 6.65 2.10 -11.04
N ARG A 367 6.68 0.87 -10.50
CA ARG A 367 7.95 0.14 -10.36
C ARG A 367 8.54 -0.17 -11.75
N PRO A 368 9.86 0.00 -11.95
CA PRO A 368 10.50 -0.29 -13.23
C PRO A 368 10.61 -1.79 -13.55
N THR A 369 10.41 -2.65 -12.55
CA THR A 369 10.51 -4.12 -12.65
C THR A 369 9.73 -4.79 -11.52
N MET A 370 9.41 -6.08 -11.69
CA MET A 370 8.89 -6.96 -10.65
C MET A 370 9.99 -7.57 -9.77
N ARG A 371 11.28 -7.39 -10.08
CA ARG A 371 12.39 -7.91 -9.27
C ARG A 371 12.44 -7.28 -7.88
N LEU A 372 12.93 -8.04 -6.90
CA LEU A 372 13.32 -7.49 -5.61
C LEU A 372 14.45 -6.46 -5.80
N PRO A 373 14.37 -5.26 -5.21
CA PRO A 373 15.47 -4.30 -5.26
C PRO A 373 16.76 -4.84 -4.61
N GLY A 374 17.92 -4.36 -5.05
CA GLY A 374 19.22 -4.81 -4.55
C GLY A 374 19.59 -6.22 -5.04
N HIS A 375 20.27 -6.98 -4.18
CA HIS A 375 20.71 -8.36 -4.38
C HIS A 375 19.97 -9.35 -3.45
N GLN A 376 18.72 -9.01 -3.12
CA GLN A 376 17.89 -9.82 -2.22
C GLN A 376 17.60 -11.22 -2.77
N ASP A 377 17.43 -11.38 -4.09
CA ASP A 377 17.22 -12.70 -4.69
C ASP A 377 18.43 -13.61 -4.46
N GLU A 378 19.65 -13.09 -4.66
CA GLU A 378 20.90 -13.80 -4.38
C GLU A 378 21.05 -14.10 -2.88
N LEU A 379 20.75 -13.14 -2.01
CA LEU A 379 20.80 -13.32 -0.55
C LEU A 379 19.91 -14.49 -0.09
N VAL A 380 18.67 -14.57 -0.59
CA VAL A 380 17.74 -15.65 -0.25
C VAL A 380 18.31 -17.01 -0.67
N VAL A 381 18.86 -17.10 -1.89
CA VAL A 381 19.48 -18.32 -2.41
C VAL A 381 20.67 -18.76 -1.55
N GLU A 382 21.58 -17.85 -1.25
CA GLU A 382 22.79 -18.13 -0.46
C GLU A 382 22.44 -18.57 0.97
N VAL A 383 21.48 -17.90 1.61
CA VAL A 383 21.00 -18.26 2.95
C VAL A 383 20.31 -19.63 2.95
N ALA A 384 19.44 -19.90 1.98
CA ALA A 384 18.75 -21.18 1.87
C ALA A 384 19.71 -22.36 1.64
N GLN A 385 20.81 -22.13 0.92
CA GLN A 385 21.87 -23.12 0.74
C GLN A 385 22.64 -23.39 2.03
N ALA A 386 22.87 -22.36 2.86
CA ALA A 386 23.55 -22.48 4.14
C ALA A 386 22.66 -23.07 5.23
N ASN A 387 21.35 -22.82 5.19
CA ASN A 387 20.37 -23.34 6.12
C ASN A 387 19.07 -23.76 5.40
N PRO A 388 18.81 -25.07 5.24
CA PRO A 388 17.60 -25.55 4.57
C PRO A 388 16.31 -25.26 5.35
N ASN A 389 16.39 -24.91 6.64
CA ASN A 389 15.26 -24.45 7.46
C ASN A 389 15.10 -22.92 7.30
N THR A 390 14.89 -22.47 6.07
CA THR A 390 14.72 -21.05 5.75
C THR A 390 13.26 -20.68 5.54
N ILE A 391 12.78 -19.70 6.29
CA ILE A 391 11.48 -19.04 6.09
C ILE A 391 11.76 -17.70 5.40
N VAL A 392 11.04 -17.41 4.31
CA VAL A 392 11.09 -16.09 3.66
C VAL A 392 9.83 -15.30 3.96
N VAL A 393 9.98 -14.07 4.41
CA VAL A 393 8.89 -13.11 4.61
C VAL A 393 9.05 -12.00 3.57
N VAL A 394 8.01 -11.76 2.77
CA VAL A 394 8.02 -10.78 1.68
C VAL A 394 7.15 -9.58 2.02
N ASN A 395 7.75 -8.39 2.14
CA ASN A 395 7.06 -7.12 2.27
C ASN A 395 6.87 -6.45 0.90
N ALA A 396 5.69 -6.61 0.31
CA ALA A 396 5.37 -6.02 -1.00
C ALA A 396 3.86 -5.81 -1.15
N GLY A 397 3.46 -4.67 -1.71
CA GLY A 397 2.06 -4.35 -1.99
C GLY A 397 1.53 -5.05 -3.25
N THR A 398 2.41 -5.29 -4.21
CA THR A 398 2.09 -5.87 -5.53
C THR A 398 3.06 -7.00 -5.89
N PRO A 399 2.73 -7.88 -6.86
CA PRO A 399 3.52 -9.06 -7.16
C PRO A 399 5.01 -8.80 -7.38
N MET A 400 5.86 -9.70 -6.88
CA MET A 400 7.31 -9.68 -7.11
C MET A 400 7.76 -11.01 -7.72
N GLU A 401 8.83 -10.96 -8.50
CA GLU A 401 9.53 -12.16 -8.98
C GLU A 401 10.10 -12.93 -7.78
N MET A 402 9.98 -14.26 -7.80
CA MET A 402 10.50 -15.15 -6.76
C MET A 402 11.24 -16.31 -7.43
N SER A 403 12.37 -16.03 -8.09
CA SER A 403 13.18 -17.07 -8.77
C SER A 403 13.66 -18.18 -7.80
N TRP A 404 13.70 -17.85 -6.51
CA TRP A 404 14.09 -18.71 -5.39
C TRP A 404 12.95 -19.50 -4.75
N VAL A 405 11.70 -19.40 -5.23
CA VAL A 405 10.50 -20.04 -4.63
C VAL A 405 10.64 -21.55 -4.37
N ASN A 406 11.40 -22.25 -5.22
CA ASN A 406 11.64 -23.71 -5.09
C ASN A 406 12.81 -24.07 -4.18
N GLN A 407 13.56 -23.08 -3.68
CA GLN A 407 14.76 -23.28 -2.86
C GLN A 407 14.47 -23.12 -1.37
N VAL A 408 13.30 -22.60 -1.01
CA VAL A 408 12.90 -22.36 0.38
C VAL A 408 11.64 -23.15 0.75
N PRO A 409 11.57 -23.74 1.94
CA PRO A 409 10.41 -24.53 2.37
C PRO A 409 9.19 -23.67 2.77
N ALA A 410 9.38 -22.44 3.25
CA ALA A 410 8.28 -21.63 3.77
C ALA A 410 8.33 -20.17 3.28
N ILE A 411 7.16 -19.64 2.91
CA ILE A 411 7.02 -18.27 2.39
C ILE A 411 5.76 -17.62 2.98
N LEU A 412 5.93 -16.45 3.58
CA LEU A 412 4.87 -15.55 4.03
C LEU A 412 4.86 -14.29 3.18
N TRP A 413 3.68 -13.91 2.69
CA TRP A 413 3.45 -12.62 2.05
C TRP A 413 2.85 -11.65 3.07
N ALA A 414 3.67 -10.69 3.52
CA ALA A 414 3.36 -9.84 4.66
C ALA A 414 2.77 -8.47 4.28
N TYR A 415 2.76 -8.11 2.99
CA TYR A 415 2.36 -6.79 2.52
C TYR A 415 3.14 -5.66 3.24
N PHE A 416 2.47 -4.54 3.50
CA PHE A 416 2.91 -3.49 4.41
C PHE A 416 2.02 -3.52 5.65
N PRO A 417 2.39 -4.31 6.68
CA PRO A 417 1.47 -4.72 7.74
C PRO A 417 1.16 -3.63 8.80
N GLY A 418 1.58 -2.38 8.56
CA GLY A 418 1.29 -1.25 9.43
C GLY A 418 2.02 -1.29 10.77
N GLN A 419 1.59 -0.41 11.69
CA GLN A 419 2.29 -0.11 12.95
C GLN A 419 2.48 -1.31 13.91
N GLU A 420 1.62 -2.32 13.85
CA GLU A 420 1.68 -3.54 14.68
C GLU A 420 2.12 -4.78 13.86
N GLY A 421 2.65 -4.54 12.66
CA GLY A 421 2.98 -5.60 11.72
C GLY A 421 4.05 -6.57 12.21
N GLY A 422 5.04 -6.08 12.97
CA GLY A 422 6.05 -6.94 13.59
C GLY A 422 5.46 -7.93 14.59
N HIS A 423 4.52 -7.48 15.44
CA HIS A 423 3.81 -8.37 16.36
C HIS A 423 2.92 -9.38 15.64
N ALA A 424 2.16 -8.93 14.63
CA ALA A 424 1.32 -9.81 13.83
C ALA A 424 2.12 -10.89 13.10
N LEU A 425 3.29 -10.53 12.54
CA LEU A 425 4.20 -11.47 11.93
C LEU A 425 4.72 -12.49 12.96
N ALA A 426 5.14 -12.03 14.14
CA ALA A 426 5.60 -12.90 15.21
C ALA A 426 4.50 -13.85 15.69
N ASP A 427 3.25 -13.41 15.79
CA ASP A 427 2.11 -14.27 16.16
C ASP A 427 1.91 -15.42 15.17
N ILE A 428 2.03 -15.13 13.88
CA ILE A 428 1.90 -16.16 12.84
C ILE A 428 3.10 -17.10 12.87
N LEU A 429 4.31 -16.57 12.96
CA LEU A 429 5.54 -17.38 12.96
C LEU A 429 5.58 -18.33 14.16
N THR A 430 5.19 -17.87 15.35
CA THR A 430 5.10 -18.68 16.58
C THR A 430 3.84 -19.54 16.65
N GLY A 431 2.85 -19.30 15.79
CA GLY A 431 1.59 -20.02 15.77
C GLY A 431 0.61 -19.61 16.88
N VAL A 432 0.83 -18.49 17.57
CA VAL A 432 -0.19 -17.82 18.38
C VAL A 432 -1.43 -17.53 17.52
N VAL A 433 -1.20 -17.10 16.28
CA VAL A 433 -2.24 -16.95 15.26
C VAL A 433 -2.05 -18.02 14.18
N ASN A 434 -3.17 -18.63 13.77
CA ASN A 434 -3.22 -19.46 12.57
C ASN A 434 -3.43 -18.55 11.34
N PRO A 435 -2.53 -18.55 10.33
CA PRO A 435 -2.66 -17.69 9.17
C PRO A 435 -3.96 -17.98 8.42
N SER A 436 -4.62 -16.91 7.99
CA SER A 436 -5.91 -17.00 7.28
C SER A 436 -6.08 -16.01 6.13
N GLY A 437 -5.06 -15.21 5.83
CA GLY A 437 -5.03 -14.35 4.66
C GLY A 437 -5.15 -15.16 3.37
N LYS A 438 -5.82 -14.58 2.36
CA LYS A 438 -5.91 -15.10 0.99
C LYS A 438 -5.48 -14.00 0.02
N LEU A 439 -4.72 -14.36 -1.01
CA LEU A 439 -4.24 -13.40 -2.00
C LEU A 439 -5.40 -12.71 -2.75
N PRO A 440 -5.50 -11.36 -2.72
CA PRO A 440 -6.45 -10.62 -3.56
C PRO A 440 -5.92 -10.43 -5.00
N LEU A 441 -4.75 -10.97 -5.29
CA LEU A 441 -3.97 -10.79 -6.51
C LEU A 441 -3.42 -12.13 -7.01
N THR A 442 -3.07 -12.21 -8.29
CA THR A 442 -2.35 -13.36 -8.85
C THR A 442 -0.86 -13.04 -8.84
N LEU A 443 -0.04 -13.93 -8.27
CA LEU A 443 1.42 -13.82 -8.34
C LEU A 443 1.92 -14.59 -9.57
N PRO A 444 2.32 -13.91 -10.66
CA PRO A 444 2.80 -14.59 -11.85
C PRO A 444 4.19 -15.18 -11.64
N ALA A 445 4.54 -16.16 -12.48
CA ALA A 445 5.91 -16.66 -12.57
C ALA A 445 6.87 -15.65 -13.20
N ARG A 446 6.39 -14.86 -14.16
CA ARG A 446 7.18 -13.86 -14.88
C ARG A 446 6.32 -12.66 -15.25
N ILE A 447 6.94 -11.50 -15.41
CA ILE A 447 6.22 -10.28 -15.80
C ILE A 447 5.53 -10.41 -17.17
N GLU A 448 6.10 -11.19 -18.09
CA GLU A 448 5.56 -11.45 -19.44
C GLU A 448 4.26 -12.24 -19.43
N ASP A 449 3.96 -12.94 -18.33
CA ASP A 449 2.73 -13.71 -18.17
C ASP A 449 1.56 -12.80 -17.75
N ASN A 450 1.81 -11.54 -17.41
CA ASN A 450 0.79 -10.56 -17.05
C ASN A 450 -0.05 -10.13 -18.29
N PRO A 451 -1.39 -10.02 -18.18
CA PRO A 451 -2.25 -9.61 -19.29
C PRO A 451 -1.90 -8.25 -19.92
N THR A 452 -1.34 -7.34 -19.12
CA THR A 452 -1.05 -5.96 -19.53
C THR A 452 0.36 -5.78 -20.11
N PHE A 453 1.21 -6.82 -20.11
CA PHE A 453 2.65 -6.70 -20.39
C PHE A 453 2.98 -5.96 -21.70
N ILE A 454 2.18 -6.15 -22.75
CA ILE A 454 2.41 -5.51 -24.06
C ILE A 454 1.69 -4.17 -24.24
N ASN A 455 0.73 -3.84 -23.37
CA ASN A 455 -0.15 -2.69 -23.51
C ASN A 455 0.16 -1.55 -22.52
N TYR A 456 0.88 -1.86 -21.45
CA TYR A 456 1.25 -0.96 -20.37
C TYR A 456 2.76 -0.60 -20.47
N PRO A 457 3.17 0.66 -20.21
CA PRO A 457 2.41 1.79 -19.66
C PRO A 457 1.67 2.66 -20.68
N GLY A 458 1.71 2.32 -21.96
CA GLY A 458 1.16 3.16 -23.04
C GLY A 458 1.82 4.54 -23.13
N ASP A 459 1.10 5.53 -23.65
CA ASP A 459 1.56 6.92 -23.77
C ASP A 459 0.58 7.92 -23.14
N ARG A 460 0.02 8.86 -23.91
CA ARG A 460 -1.12 9.69 -23.50
C ARG A 460 -2.42 8.91 -23.47
N SER A 461 -2.43 7.69 -24.02
CA SER A 461 -3.53 6.75 -23.99
C SER A 461 -3.01 5.34 -23.74
N ILE A 462 -3.83 4.52 -23.08
CA ILE A 462 -3.53 3.12 -22.81
C ILE A 462 -4.71 2.30 -23.35
N LEU A 463 -4.41 1.28 -24.14
CA LEU A 463 -5.40 0.31 -24.59
C LEU A 463 -5.47 -0.83 -23.58
N TYR A 464 -6.59 -1.00 -22.89
CA TYR A 464 -6.85 -2.19 -22.08
C TYR A 464 -7.21 -3.38 -22.97
N GLY A 465 -6.22 -3.87 -23.74
CA GLY A 465 -6.39 -4.90 -24.77
C GLY A 465 -6.69 -6.30 -24.22
N GLU A 466 -6.49 -6.50 -22.92
CA GLU A 466 -6.91 -7.68 -22.18
C GLU A 466 -8.42 -7.71 -21.88
N ASP A 467 -9.13 -6.59 -22.04
CA ASP A 467 -10.57 -6.45 -21.78
C ASP A 467 -10.94 -7.00 -20.37
N ILE A 468 -12.00 -7.77 -20.23
CA ILE A 468 -12.42 -8.40 -18.96
C ILE A 468 -11.46 -9.47 -18.42
N PHE A 469 -10.46 -9.88 -19.20
CA PHE A 469 -9.48 -10.89 -18.79
C PHE A 469 -8.35 -10.23 -18.00
N ILE A 470 -8.67 -9.81 -16.78
CA ILE A 470 -7.74 -9.19 -15.82
C ILE A 470 -7.50 -10.13 -14.63
N GLY A 471 -6.24 -10.20 -14.18
CA GLY A 471 -5.83 -11.06 -13.07
C GLY A 471 -6.11 -12.53 -13.40
N TYR A 472 -6.54 -13.31 -12.41
CA TYR A 472 -6.76 -14.76 -12.55
C TYR A 472 -7.65 -15.12 -13.76
N ARG A 473 -8.62 -14.27 -14.15
CA ARG A 473 -9.46 -14.48 -15.35
C ARG A 473 -8.62 -14.72 -16.60
N TYR A 474 -7.52 -13.99 -16.77
CA TYR A 474 -6.57 -14.17 -17.87
C TYR A 474 -5.80 -15.48 -17.76
N TYR A 475 -5.22 -15.76 -16.60
CA TYR A 475 -4.41 -16.97 -16.37
C TYR A 475 -5.26 -18.23 -16.59
N ASP A 476 -6.52 -18.22 -16.14
CA ASP A 476 -7.50 -19.28 -16.36
C ASP A 476 -7.78 -19.46 -17.86
N ALA A 477 -8.14 -18.38 -18.56
CA ALA A 477 -8.50 -18.42 -19.99
C ALA A 477 -7.32 -18.87 -20.86
N ARG A 478 -6.11 -18.45 -20.50
CA ARG A 478 -4.87 -18.77 -21.21
C ARG A 478 -4.21 -20.07 -20.74
N LYS A 479 -4.71 -20.67 -19.67
CA LYS A 479 -4.14 -21.88 -19.03
C LYS A 479 -2.67 -21.68 -18.65
N ILE A 480 -2.35 -20.51 -18.11
CA ILE A 480 -1.03 -20.17 -17.59
C ILE A 480 -1.04 -20.47 -16.09
N GLU A 481 -0.04 -21.21 -15.61
CA GLU A 481 0.10 -21.52 -14.19
C GLU A 481 0.81 -20.35 -13.48
N PRO A 482 0.17 -19.66 -12.52
CA PRO A 482 0.84 -18.67 -11.69
C PRO A 482 1.73 -19.34 -10.63
N LEU A 483 2.62 -18.58 -9.99
CA LEU A 483 3.33 -19.07 -8.79
C LEU A 483 2.35 -19.30 -7.64
N PHE A 484 1.49 -18.31 -7.42
CA PHE A 484 0.41 -18.41 -6.44
C PHE A 484 -0.87 -17.78 -7.03
N PRO A 485 -1.97 -18.54 -7.10
CA PRO A 485 -3.20 -18.09 -7.74
C PRO A 485 -3.99 -17.11 -6.87
N PHE A 486 -4.93 -16.39 -7.49
CA PHE A 486 -5.89 -15.58 -6.75
C PHE A 486 -6.65 -16.42 -5.72
N GLY A 487 -6.83 -15.86 -4.53
CA GLY A 487 -7.48 -16.51 -3.41
C GLY A 487 -6.63 -17.57 -2.71
N HIS A 488 -5.35 -17.76 -3.07
CA HIS A 488 -4.46 -18.71 -2.40
C HIS A 488 -4.05 -18.23 -1.01
N GLY A 489 -3.92 -19.17 -0.07
CA GLY A 489 -3.43 -18.92 1.28
C GLY A 489 -3.61 -20.16 2.16
N LEU A 490 -2.50 -20.64 2.72
CA LEU A 490 -2.44 -21.83 3.55
C LEU A 490 -2.80 -21.52 5.01
N SER A 491 -3.04 -22.58 5.78
CA SER A 491 -3.36 -22.54 7.20
C SER A 491 -2.54 -23.58 7.96
N TYR A 492 -2.36 -23.41 9.27
CA TYR A 492 -1.83 -24.45 10.16
C TYR A 492 -2.86 -25.53 10.51
N THR A 493 -4.08 -25.42 9.99
CA THR A 493 -5.09 -26.47 10.06
C THR A 493 -5.60 -26.81 8.66
N GLN A 494 -6.39 -27.88 8.55
CA GLN A 494 -6.96 -28.34 7.29
C GLN A 494 -8.48 -28.23 7.33
N PHE A 495 -9.07 -27.73 6.25
CA PHE A 495 -10.52 -27.62 6.10
C PHE A 495 -11.01 -28.57 5.02
N THR A 496 -12.14 -29.23 5.27
CA THR A 496 -12.84 -30.07 4.29
C THR A 496 -14.16 -29.42 3.90
N TYR A 497 -14.49 -29.50 2.62
CA TYR A 497 -15.69 -28.91 2.03
C TYR A 497 -16.65 -30.05 1.68
N GLY A 498 -17.92 -29.92 2.06
CA GLY A 498 -18.93 -30.97 1.87
C GLY A 498 -20.31 -30.42 1.49
N GLU A 499 -21.21 -31.35 1.15
CA GLU A 499 -22.65 -31.12 0.99
C GLU A 499 -23.08 -29.86 0.20
N LEU A 500 -22.61 -29.70 -1.04
CA LEU A 500 -23.11 -28.62 -1.90
C LEU A 500 -24.58 -28.83 -2.27
N SER A 501 -25.43 -27.89 -1.87
CA SER A 501 -26.82 -27.76 -2.26
C SER A 501 -27.00 -26.50 -3.10
N CYS A 502 -27.58 -26.67 -4.27
CA CYS A 502 -27.90 -25.63 -5.23
C CYS A 502 -29.22 -26.03 -5.92
N PRO A 503 -30.14 -25.10 -6.20
CA PRO A 503 -31.31 -25.41 -7.01
C PRO A 503 -30.86 -25.90 -8.40
N SER A 504 -31.65 -26.80 -9.01
CA SER A 504 -31.39 -27.28 -10.36
C SER A 504 -31.68 -26.21 -11.43
N SER A 505 -32.59 -25.29 -11.13
CA SER A 505 -33.03 -24.24 -12.03
C SER A 505 -33.58 -23.04 -11.27
N PHE A 506 -33.62 -21.88 -11.92
CA PHE A 506 -34.20 -20.63 -11.43
C PHE A 506 -34.70 -19.79 -12.60
N HIS A 507 -35.54 -18.81 -12.31
CA HIS A 507 -36.05 -17.83 -13.28
C HIS A 507 -35.38 -16.47 -13.10
N GLN A 508 -35.48 -15.63 -14.13
CA GLN A 508 -34.98 -14.26 -14.10
C GLN A 508 -35.58 -13.48 -12.92
N GLY A 509 -34.76 -12.67 -12.25
CA GLY A 509 -35.12 -11.93 -11.04
C GLY A 509 -35.13 -12.74 -9.73
N GLU A 510 -34.98 -14.07 -9.79
CA GLU A 510 -34.86 -14.91 -8.59
C GLU A 510 -33.44 -14.87 -8.01
N THR A 511 -33.34 -14.96 -6.69
CA THR A 511 -32.06 -15.14 -6.00
C THR A 511 -31.75 -16.63 -5.87
N VAL A 512 -30.59 -17.05 -6.37
CA VAL A 512 -30.08 -18.41 -6.21
C VAL A 512 -29.36 -18.52 -4.87
N GLU A 513 -29.88 -19.35 -3.98
CA GLU A 513 -29.23 -19.66 -2.70
C GLU A 513 -28.43 -20.95 -2.84
N ILE A 514 -27.11 -20.85 -2.62
CA ILE A 514 -26.22 -22.00 -2.53
C ILE A 514 -25.83 -22.23 -1.07
N SER A 515 -25.71 -23.49 -0.66
CA SER A 515 -25.20 -23.82 0.66
C SER A 515 -24.27 -25.02 0.62
N PHE A 516 -23.27 -25.04 1.49
CA PHE A 516 -22.27 -26.10 1.59
C PHE A 516 -21.73 -26.15 3.03
N THR A 517 -21.14 -27.27 3.42
CA THR A 517 -20.51 -27.42 4.74
C THR A 517 -19.01 -27.19 4.65
N ILE A 518 -18.46 -26.60 5.72
CA ILE A 518 -17.02 -26.57 5.97
C ILE A 518 -16.77 -27.13 7.35
N ARG A 519 -15.80 -28.05 7.43
CA ARG A 519 -15.32 -28.64 8.68
C ARG A 519 -13.83 -28.38 8.85
N ASN A 520 -13.41 -28.08 10.07
CA ASN A 520 -12.00 -28.06 10.43
C ASN A 520 -11.57 -29.47 10.85
N ASP A 521 -10.72 -30.09 10.03
CA ASP A 521 -10.28 -31.48 10.18
C ASP A 521 -8.92 -31.59 10.88
N GLY A 522 -8.24 -30.47 11.08
CA GLY A 522 -6.96 -30.45 11.76
C GLY A 522 -7.08 -30.34 13.28
N ASN A 523 -5.96 -30.04 13.92
CA ASN A 523 -5.81 -30.00 15.38
C ASN A 523 -5.71 -28.58 15.96
N ARG A 524 -5.84 -27.55 15.12
CA ARG A 524 -5.77 -26.13 15.50
C ARG A 524 -7.02 -25.40 15.07
N SER A 525 -7.48 -24.46 15.89
CA SER A 525 -8.51 -23.52 15.44
C SER A 525 -7.97 -22.64 14.32
N GLY A 526 -8.83 -22.20 13.41
CA GLY A 526 -8.43 -21.39 12.28
C GLY A 526 -9.62 -20.79 11.55
N SER A 527 -9.33 -19.82 10.69
CA SER A 527 -10.32 -19.27 9.76
C SER A 527 -10.10 -19.81 8.35
N GLU A 528 -11.19 -20.08 7.65
CA GLU A 528 -11.21 -20.39 6.21
C GLU A 528 -12.02 -19.32 5.47
N VAL A 529 -11.65 -19.04 4.22
CA VAL A 529 -12.40 -18.19 3.30
C VAL A 529 -12.88 -19.04 2.13
N ALA A 530 -14.14 -19.45 2.20
CA ALA A 530 -14.81 -20.19 1.14
C ALA A 530 -15.14 -19.25 -0.02
N GLN A 531 -14.67 -19.58 -1.22
CA GLN A 531 -14.85 -18.75 -2.41
C GLN A 531 -15.83 -19.42 -3.36
N VAL A 532 -16.78 -18.65 -3.87
CA VAL A 532 -17.83 -19.10 -4.78
C VAL A 532 -17.61 -18.45 -6.14
N TYR A 533 -17.28 -19.29 -7.10
CA TYR A 533 -17.08 -18.93 -8.49
C TYR A 533 -18.25 -19.39 -9.34
N LEU A 534 -18.45 -18.68 -10.44
CA LEU A 534 -19.44 -19.01 -11.46
C LEU A 534 -18.76 -19.14 -12.82
N HIS A 535 -19.11 -20.19 -13.54
CA HIS A 535 -18.75 -20.40 -14.94
C HIS A 535 -20.02 -20.44 -15.78
N ASP A 536 -20.11 -19.53 -16.76
CA ASP A 536 -21.15 -19.55 -17.77
C ASP A 536 -20.76 -20.56 -18.87
N VAL A 537 -21.50 -21.67 -18.94
CA VAL A 537 -21.15 -22.81 -19.81
C VAL A 537 -21.35 -22.46 -21.28
N GLN A 538 -22.33 -21.60 -21.58
CA GLN A 538 -22.72 -21.24 -22.94
C GLN A 538 -23.11 -19.76 -22.98
N SER A 539 -22.12 -18.91 -23.24
CA SER A 539 -22.34 -17.49 -23.46
C SER A 539 -22.16 -17.13 -24.93
N ARG A 540 -22.91 -16.14 -25.42
CA ARG A 540 -22.70 -15.59 -26.77
C ARG A 540 -21.40 -14.78 -26.91
N ILE A 541 -20.85 -14.29 -25.79
CA ILE A 541 -19.58 -13.57 -25.76
C ILE A 541 -18.50 -14.38 -25.04
N PRO A 542 -17.21 -14.12 -25.29
CA PRO A 542 -16.14 -14.67 -24.47
C PRO A 542 -16.31 -14.26 -23.01
N ARG A 543 -16.32 -15.23 -22.10
CA ARG A 543 -16.37 -15.00 -20.65
C ARG A 543 -15.20 -15.68 -19.94
N PRO A 544 -14.78 -15.18 -18.77
CA PRO A 544 -13.79 -15.85 -17.95
C PRO A 544 -14.25 -17.28 -17.60
N PRO A 545 -13.32 -18.27 -17.55
CA PRO A 545 -13.67 -19.61 -17.11
C PRO A 545 -14.23 -19.65 -15.69
N ARG A 546 -13.91 -18.65 -14.86
CA ARG A 546 -14.36 -18.52 -13.47
C ARG A 546 -14.49 -17.04 -13.10
N GLU A 547 -15.61 -16.67 -12.50
CA GLU A 547 -15.82 -15.33 -11.93
C GLU A 547 -16.19 -15.45 -10.45
N LEU A 548 -15.45 -14.80 -9.55
CA LEU A 548 -15.81 -14.77 -8.13
C LEU A 548 -17.12 -13.98 -7.97
N LYS A 549 -18.15 -14.62 -7.42
CA LYS A 549 -19.48 -14.01 -7.18
C LYS A 549 -19.86 -13.95 -5.71
N GLY A 550 -19.10 -14.60 -4.84
CA GLY A 550 -19.26 -14.47 -3.40
C GLY A 550 -18.16 -15.17 -2.62
N PHE A 551 -18.01 -14.81 -1.35
CA PHE A 551 -17.13 -15.51 -0.43
C PHE A 551 -17.67 -15.42 1.01
N LYS A 552 -17.29 -16.37 1.85
CA LYS A 552 -17.61 -16.39 3.28
C LYS A 552 -16.39 -16.77 4.08
N ARG A 553 -16.05 -15.93 5.06
CA ARG A 553 -15.05 -16.24 6.07
C ARG A 553 -15.71 -16.88 7.28
N VAL A 554 -15.12 -17.94 7.81
CA VAL A 554 -15.60 -18.60 9.03
C VAL A 554 -14.44 -19.06 9.90
N PHE A 555 -14.58 -18.86 11.21
CA PHE A 555 -13.68 -19.40 12.22
C PHE A 555 -14.24 -20.73 12.76
N LEU A 556 -13.39 -21.74 12.86
CA LEU A 556 -13.77 -23.07 13.34
C LEU A 556 -12.71 -23.64 14.27
N ASP A 557 -13.15 -24.14 15.43
CA ASP A 557 -12.35 -24.99 16.30
C ASP A 557 -12.12 -26.38 15.69
N PRO A 558 -11.10 -27.14 16.14
CA PRO A 558 -10.86 -28.51 15.68
C PRO A 558 -12.10 -29.40 15.75
N GLY A 559 -12.45 -30.03 14.65
CA GLY A 559 -13.62 -30.90 14.52
C GLY A 559 -14.95 -30.17 14.34
N ALA A 560 -15.01 -28.84 14.47
CA ALA A 560 -16.24 -28.09 14.27
C ALA A 560 -16.61 -28.03 12.78
N GLU A 561 -17.91 -28.12 12.51
CA GLU A 561 -18.51 -28.03 11.18
C GLU A 561 -19.61 -26.97 11.16
N VAL A 562 -19.72 -26.26 10.04
CA VAL A 562 -20.74 -25.24 9.82
C VAL A 562 -21.28 -25.33 8.41
N ARG A 563 -22.60 -25.09 8.26
CA ARG A 563 -23.24 -24.88 6.96
C ARG A 563 -23.18 -23.40 6.61
N LEU A 564 -22.57 -23.07 5.49
CA LEU A 564 -22.49 -21.72 4.94
C LEU A 564 -23.51 -21.54 3.82
N THR A 565 -24.00 -20.31 3.67
CA THR A 565 -24.94 -19.92 2.61
C THR A 565 -24.43 -18.68 1.88
N VAL A 566 -24.47 -18.73 0.55
CA VAL A 566 -24.19 -17.59 -0.34
C VAL A 566 -25.39 -17.39 -1.25
N ARG A 567 -25.81 -16.12 -1.40
CA ARG A 567 -26.93 -15.72 -2.23
C ARG A 567 -26.40 -15.01 -3.46
N LEU A 568 -26.82 -15.47 -4.62
CA LEU A 568 -26.44 -14.95 -5.92
C LEU A 568 -27.69 -14.34 -6.56
N ASP A 569 -27.65 -13.03 -6.80
CA ASP A 569 -28.70 -12.32 -7.52
C ASP A 569 -28.49 -12.43 -9.05
N GLU A 570 -29.39 -11.83 -9.83
CA GLU A 570 -29.31 -11.85 -11.29
C GLU A 570 -28.00 -11.25 -11.84
N LEU A 571 -27.42 -10.24 -11.18
CA LEU A 571 -26.14 -9.66 -11.58
C LEU A 571 -24.99 -10.65 -11.45
N ALA A 572 -25.07 -11.62 -10.54
CA ALA A 572 -24.08 -12.67 -10.43
C ALA A 572 -24.00 -13.55 -11.70
N PHE A 573 -25.12 -13.75 -12.40
CA PHE A 573 -25.20 -14.53 -13.64
C PHE A 573 -25.01 -13.66 -14.89
N SER A 574 -25.12 -12.34 -14.74
CA SER A 574 -25.11 -11.42 -15.86
C SER A 574 -23.71 -11.11 -16.42
N PHE A 575 -23.68 -10.65 -17.67
CA PHE A 575 -22.58 -9.86 -18.24
C PHE A 575 -23.14 -8.53 -18.79
N TYR A 576 -22.28 -7.52 -18.95
CA TYR A 576 -22.69 -6.26 -19.55
C TYR A 576 -22.64 -6.37 -21.07
N ASP A 577 -23.81 -6.27 -21.72
CA ASP A 577 -23.89 -6.27 -23.17
C ASP A 577 -23.69 -4.85 -23.73
N GLN A 578 -22.66 -4.69 -24.55
CA GLN A 578 -22.26 -3.38 -25.07
C GLN A 578 -23.22 -2.83 -26.12
N ASP A 579 -23.91 -3.70 -26.87
CA ASP A 579 -24.84 -3.29 -27.93
C ASP A 579 -26.20 -2.86 -27.33
N LEU A 580 -26.62 -3.52 -26.25
CA LEU A 580 -27.86 -3.24 -25.54
C LEU A 580 -27.69 -2.24 -24.39
N HIS A 581 -26.45 -1.90 -24.03
CA HIS A 581 -26.11 -1.01 -22.91
C HIS A 581 -26.73 -1.42 -21.56
N GLN A 582 -26.79 -2.73 -21.28
CA GLN A 582 -27.41 -3.25 -20.07
C GLN A 582 -26.78 -4.57 -19.62
N TRP A 583 -26.95 -4.87 -18.33
CA TRP A 583 -26.63 -6.20 -17.78
C TRP A 583 -27.68 -7.21 -18.24
N ILE A 584 -27.22 -8.34 -18.76
CA ILE A 584 -28.09 -9.46 -19.16
C ILE A 584 -27.58 -10.78 -18.61
N ALA A 585 -28.50 -11.62 -18.16
CA ALA A 585 -28.27 -13.04 -17.92
C ALA A 585 -28.97 -13.85 -19.01
N GLU A 586 -28.22 -14.67 -19.75
CA GLU A 586 -28.78 -15.49 -20.82
C GLU A 586 -29.32 -16.81 -20.25
N PRO A 587 -30.51 -17.28 -20.66
CA PRO A 587 -31.01 -18.61 -20.30
C PRO A 587 -30.01 -19.68 -20.72
N GLY A 588 -29.67 -20.58 -19.80
CA GLY A 588 -28.57 -21.51 -20.01
C GLY A 588 -28.09 -22.19 -18.74
N TYR A 589 -27.10 -23.06 -18.88
CA TYR A 589 -26.46 -23.72 -17.76
C TYR A 589 -25.29 -22.88 -17.23
N PHE A 590 -25.26 -22.74 -15.92
CA PHE A 590 -24.12 -22.21 -15.17
C PHE A 590 -23.56 -23.31 -14.28
N GLU A 591 -22.25 -23.28 -14.07
CA GLU A 591 -21.57 -24.11 -13.10
C GLU A 591 -21.18 -23.25 -11.89
N ILE A 592 -21.72 -23.61 -10.73
CA ILE A 592 -21.31 -23.09 -9.42
C ILE A 592 -20.12 -23.89 -8.95
N GLN A 593 -19.06 -23.22 -8.54
CA GLN A 593 -17.82 -23.84 -8.12
C GLN A 593 -17.40 -23.25 -6.77
N VAL A 594 -17.18 -24.12 -5.78
CA VAL A 594 -16.77 -23.71 -4.43
C VAL A 594 -15.36 -24.22 -4.16
N GLY A 595 -14.48 -23.33 -3.73
CA GLY A 595 -13.08 -23.65 -3.51
C GLY A 595 -12.42 -22.83 -2.41
N SER A 596 -11.18 -23.22 -2.07
CA SER A 596 -10.33 -22.48 -1.14
C SER A 596 -9.51 -21.38 -1.83
N SER A 597 -9.36 -21.47 -3.16
CA SER A 597 -8.72 -20.52 -4.06
C SER A 597 -9.26 -20.70 -5.49
N SER A 598 -8.89 -19.82 -6.42
CA SER A 598 -9.26 -19.95 -7.85
C SER A 598 -8.69 -21.19 -8.55
N ARG A 599 -7.72 -21.89 -7.94
CA ARG A 599 -7.13 -23.16 -8.44
C ARG A 599 -7.41 -24.37 -7.57
N ASP A 600 -8.03 -24.19 -6.40
CA ASP A 600 -8.41 -25.28 -5.49
C ASP A 600 -9.94 -25.33 -5.36
N ILE A 601 -10.59 -25.79 -6.43
CA ILE A 601 -12.04 -26.01 -6.49
C ILE A 601 -12.35 -27.41 -5.97
N ARG A 602 -13.21 -27.48 -4.97
CA ARG A 602 -13.48 -28.71 -4.21
C ARG A 602 -14.90 -29.23 -4.41
N LEU A 603 -15.85 -28.34 -4.66
CA LEU A 603 -17.24 -28.68 -4.94
C LEU A 603 -17.69 -27.99 -6.22
N SER A 604 -18.57 -28.64 -6.97
CA SER A 604 -19.24 -28.08 -8.14
C SER A 604 -20.70 -28.53 -8.22
N ALA A 605 -21.55 -27.67 -8.75
CA ALA A 605 -22.95 -27.96 -9.05
C ALA A 605 -23.37 -27.22 -10.32
N SER A 606 -24.38 -27.73 -11.03
CA SER A 606 -24.95 -27.07 -12.19
C SER A 606 -26.33 -26.50 -11.85
N VAL A 607 -26.61 -25.30 -12.35
CA VAL A 607 -27.90 -24.62 -12.22
C VAL A 607 -28.29 -24.05 -13.58
N LYS A 608 -29.57 -24.15 -13.93
CA LYS A 608 -30.11 -23.65 -15.19
C LYS A 608 -30.94 -22.38 -15.00
N LEU A 609 -30.59 -21.30 -15.69
CA LEU A 609 -31.50 -20.15 -15.86
C LEU A 609 -32.53 -20.52 -16.92
N GLU A 610 -33.80 -20.59 -16.52
CA GLU A 610 -34.91 -20.85 -17.43
C GLU A 610 -35.27 -19.60 -18.23
N ALA A 611 -35.86 -19.83 -19.42
CA ALA A 611 -36.28 -18.79 -20.34
C ALA A 611 -37.55 -18.04 -19.90
#